data_AF-A0AAJ0CW77-F1
#
_entry.id   AF-A0AAJ0CW77-F1
#
_cell.length_a   1.000
_cell.length_b   1.000
_cell.length_c   1.000
_cell.angle_alpha   90.00
_cell.angle_beta   90.00
_cell.angle_gamma   90.00
#
_symmetry.space_group_name_H-M   'P 1'
#
loop_
_entity.id
_entity.type
_entity.pdbx_description
1 polymer ?
#
loop_
_entity_poly.entity_id
_entity_poly.type
_entity_poly.pdbx_seq_one_letter_code
_entity_poly.pdbx_strand_id
1 'polypeptide(L)'
;MQAEGGGFMRGNEDEGPVQTGSQLHVVVQGGMERLELLAELEQKVKNSQKSSDLIRRELFQERRNASADILDLAHAGRVQTGKWMIFCSPTAVNEVWELVAGATANNELGIAAKVAPRPEFDELRKDRIICIYTADFKDKADVSRVLQRIRELRLADYYQRPIYYKPDVYTYLGIASGNPWGLRASIYSSKEFSKQLKA
;
A
#
# COMPACT_ATOMS: atom_id res chain seq x y z
N MET A 1 -26.50 19.73 17.89
CA MET A 1 -26.48 18.38 17.29
C MET A 1 -25.12 18.19 16.65
N GLN A 2 -24.19 17.57 17.38
CA GLN A 2 -22.85 17.28 16.89
C GLN A 2 -22.93 16.04 15.99
N ALA A 3 -22.37 16.14 14.78
CA ALA A 3 -22.10 14.99 13.94
C ALA A 3 -20.97 14.19 14.59
N GLU A 4 -21.32 13.03 15.17
CA GLU A 4 -20.34 12.10 15.69
C GLU A 4 -19.48 11.57 14.54
N GLY A 5 -18.16 11.70 14.72
CA GLY A 5 -17.15 11.45 13.72
C GLY A 5 -17.10 9.99 13.29
N GLY A 6 -16.75 9.81 12.01
CA GLY A 6 -16.58 8.50 11.37
C GLY A 6 -15.81 7.54 12.26
N GLY A 7 -16.49 6.46 12.64
CA GLY A 7 -15.99 5.47 13.57
C GLY A 7 -14.61 4.95 13.19
N PHE A 8 -13.66 5.12 14.12
CA PHE A 8 -12.38 4.42 14.13
C PHE A 8 -12.64 2.92 14.17
N MET A 9 -12.35 2.19 13.09
CA MET A 9 -12.24 0.73 13.14
C MET A 9 -10.92 0.36 13.82
N ARG A 10 -11.00 -0.46 14.88
CA ARG A 10 -9.85 -0.96 15.63
C ARG A 10 -8.90 -1.71 14.68
N GLY A 11 -7.66 -1.25 14.55
CA GLY A 11 -6.67 -1.74 13.57
C GLY A 11 -6.28 -0.74 12.46
N ASN A 12 -6.98 0.39 12.34
CA ASN A 12 -6.62 1.48 11.41
C ASN A 12 -5.62 2.50 11.99
N GLU A 13 -5.13 2.26 13.21
CA GLU A 13 -4.25 3.18 13.97
C GLU A 13 -2.87 3.36 13.31
N ASP A 14 -2.50 2.44 12.41
CA ASP A 14 -1.19 2.40 11.76
C ASP A 14 -1.13 3.03 10.36
N GLU A 15 -2.26 3.50 9.82
CA GLU A 15 -2.35 4.06 8.45
C GLU A 15 -1.97 5.55 8.37
N GLY A 16 -1.86 6.11 7.16
CA GLY A 16 -1.46 7.51 6.96
C GLY A 16 -2.43 8.50 7.60
N PRO A 17 -2.04 9.78 7.75
CA PRO A 17 -2.94 10.81 8.28
C PRO A 17 -4.25 10.86 7.49
N VAL A 18 -5.38 10.80 8.19
CA VAL A 18 -6.70 10.85 7.56
C VAL A 18 -6.89 12.21 6.90
N GLN A 19 -7.24 12.21 5.62
CA GLN A 19 -7.53 13.45 4.89
C GLN A 19 -8.89 14.02 5.30
N THR A 20 -8.95 15.34 5.42
CA THR A 20 -10.19 16.07 5.73
C THR A 20 -11.25 15.83 4.65
N GLY A 21 -12.43 15.39 5.07
CA GLY A 21 -13.52 15.06 4.16
C GLY A 21 -13.36 13.71 3.45
N SER A 22 -12.52 12.81 3.96
CA SER A 22 -12.46 11.44 3.46
C SER A 22 -13.80 10.71 3.65
N GLN A 23 -14.21 9.99 2.62
CA GLN A 23 -15.40 9.15 2.60
C GLN A 23 -15.01 7.69 2.81
N LEU A 24 -14.17 7.42 3.83
CA LEU A 24 -13.55 6.13 4.05
C LEU A 24 -14.56 4.98 4.09
N HIS A 25 -15.67 5.15 4.81
CA HIS A 25 -16.73 4.13 4.88
C HIS A 25 -17.26 3.74 3.49
N VAL A 26 -17.55 4.73 2.64
CA VAL A 26 -18.06 4.50 1.28
C VAL A 26 -17.02 3.79 0.42
N VAL A 27 -15.75 4.19 0.54
CA VAL A 27 -14.63 3.56 -0.20
C VAL A 27 -14.45 2.10 0.24
N VAL A 28 -14.49 1.81 1.54
CA VAL A 28 -14.34 0.45 2.05
C VAL A 28 -15.51 -0.41 1.61
N GLN A 29 -16.75 0.08 1.76
CA GLN A 29 -17.93 -0.66 1.34
C GLN A 29 -17.89 -0.99 -0.16
N GLY A 30 -17.72 0.01 -1.03
CA GLY A 30 -17.68 -0.20 -2.48
C GLY A 30 -16.47 -1.02 -2.93
N GLY A 31 -15.33 -0.89 -2.24
CA GLY A 31 -14.16 -1.73 -2.48
C GLY A 31 -14.42 -3.20 -2.15
N MET A 32 -15.09 -3.49 -1.03
CA MET A 32 -15.48 -4.85 -0.65
C MET A 32 -16.48 -5.46 -1.64
N GLU A 33 -17.52 -4.70 -2.04
CA GLU A 33 -18.47 -5.12 -3.07
C GLU A 33 -17.76 -5.46 -4.39
N ARG A 34 -16.76 -4.65 -4.80
CA ARG A 34 -15.97 -4.92 -6.01
C ARG A 34 -15.15 -6.21 -5.91
N LEU A 35 -14.61 -6.51 -4.73
CA LEU A 35 -13.86 -7.73 -4.44
C LEU A 35 -14.77 -8.97 -4.40
N GLU A 36 -15.99 -8.84 -3.90
CA GLU A 36 -17.01 -9.90 -3.94
C GLU A 36 -17.39 -10.25 -5.38
N LEU A 37 -17.63 -9.26 -6.24
CA LEU A 37 -17.88 -9.47 -7.67
C LEU A 37 -16.73 -10.23 -8.36
N LEU A 38 -15.48 -9.90 -8.02
CA LEU A 38 -14.31 -10.62 -8.53
C LEU A 38 -14.29 -12.08 -8.05
N ALA A 39 -14.60 -12.34 -6.78
CA ALA A 39 -14.64 -13.67 -6.22
C ALA A 39 -15.75 -14.53 -6.86
N GLU A 40 -16.94 -13.96 -7.08
CA GLU A 40 -18.04 -14.64 -7.78
C GLU A 40 -17.68 -14.99 -9.21
N LEU A 41 -17.07 -14.06 -9.94
CA LEU A 41 -16.60 -14.33 -11.30
C LEU A 41 -15.58 -15.46 -11.30
N GLU A 42 -14.63 -15.45 -10.36
CA GLU A 42 -13.62 -16.49 -10.27
C GLU A 42 -14.24 -17.88 -10.09
N GLN A 43 -15.27 -18.01 -9.26
CA GLN A 43 -16.03 -19.26 -9.11
C GLN A 43 -16.76 -19.65 -10.40
N LYS A 44 -17.48 -18.70 -11.03
CA LYS A 44 -18.24 -18.95 -12.27
C LYS A 44 -17.34 -19.42 -13.41
N VAL A 45 -16.18 -18.78 -13.58
CA VAL A 45 -15.23 -19.11 -14.65
C VAL A 45 -14.54 -20.45 -14.38
N LYS A 46 -14.19 -20.77 -13.13
CA LYS A 46 -13.62 -22.09 -12.76
C LYS A 46 -14.58 -23.25 -12.99
N ASN A 47 -15.88 -23.02 -12.82
CA ASN A 47 -16.92 -24.02 -13.06
C ASN A 47 -17.35 -24.12 -14.54
N SER A 48 -16.80 -23.27 -15.41
CA SER A 48 -17.13 -23.27 -16.84
C SER A 48 -16.36 -24.34 -17.61
N GLN A 49 -16.92 -24.81 -18.73
CA GLN A 49 -16.23 -25.73 -19.66
C GLN A 49 -15.19 -25.01 -20.56
N LYS A 50 -14.80 -23.78 -20.23
CA LYS A 50 -13.82 -23.00 -21.00
C LYS A 50 -12.42 -23.62 -20.88
N SER A 51 -11.59 -23.38 -21.90
CA SER A 51 -10.16 -23.71 -21.83
C SER A 51 -9.46 -22.98 -20.68
N SER A 52 -8.53 -23.65 -20.01
CA SER A 52 -7.72 -23.12 -18.91
C SER A 52 -6.99 -21.81 -19.26
N ASP A 53 -6.52 -21.67 -20.51
CA ASP A 53 -5.83 -20.45 -20.95
C ASP A 53 -6.78 -19.25 -21.06
N LEU A 54 -8.02 -19.48 -21.50
CA LEU A 54 -9.04 -18.44 -21.55
C LEU A 54 -9.44 -18.01 -20.15
N ILE A 55 -9.64 -18.97 -19.24
CA ILE A 55 -9.90 -18.73 -17.82
C ILE A 55 -8.80 -17.84 -17.23
N ARG A 56 -7.53 -18.19 -17.45
CA ARG A 56 -6.39 -17.43 -16.92
C ARG A 56 -6.36 -15.99 -17.44
N ARG A 57 -6.63 -15.78 -18.73
CA ARG A 57 -6.65 -14.43 -19.34
C ARG A 57 -7.78 -13.58 -18.78
N GLU A 58 -8.98 -14.16 -18.69
CA GLU A 58 -10.17 -13.50 -18.15
C GLU A 58 -9.95 -13.08 -16.68
N LEU A 59 -9.46 -13.99 -15.84
CA LEU A 59 -9.14 -13.68 -14.44
C LEU A 59 -8.04 -12.62 -14.30
N PHE A 60 -7.01 -12.67 -15.15
CA PHE A 60 -5.95 -11.66 -15.11
C PHE A 60 -6.49 -10.26 -15.42
N GLN A 61 -7.33 -10.14 -16.46
CA GLN A 61 -7.92 -8.87 -16.83
C GLN A 61 -8.85 -8.36 -15.73
N GLU A 62 -9.67 -9.22 -15.14
CA GLU A 62 -10.63 -8.82 -14.12
C GLU A 62 -10.00 -8.46 -12.78
N ARG A 63 -8.90 -9.11 -12.40
CA ARG A 63 -8.06 -8.68 -11.27
C ARG A 63 -7.47 -7.29 -11.49
N ARG A 64 -7.04 -6.99 -12.72
CA ARG A 64 -6.53 -5.66 -13.10
C ARG A 64 -7.63 -4.61 -13.05
N ASN A 65 -8.82 -4.92 -13.57
CA ASN A 65 -9.98 -4.03 -13.54
C ASN A 65 -10.39 -3.73 -12.09
N ALA A 66 -10.54 -4.77 -11.25
CA ALA A 66 -10.89 -4.61 -9.84
C ALA A 66 -9.90 -3.71 -9.08
N SER A 67 -8.59 -3.90 -9.34
CA SER A 67 -7.57 -3.04 -8.74
C SER A 67 -7.71 -1.58 -9.18
N ALA A 68 -7.98 -1.33 -10.47
CA ALA A 68 -8.18 0.01 -10.99
C ALA A 68 -9.44 0.66 -10.40
N ASP A 69 -10.56 -0.05 -10.39
CA ASP A 69 -11.84 0.42 -9.84
C ASP A 69 -11.71 0.82 -8.36
N ILE A 70 -11.01 0.00 -7.57
CA ILE A 70 -10.74 0.28 -6.14
C ILE A 70 -9.91 1.55 -5.97
N LEU A 71 -8.85 1.72 -6.77
CA LEU A 71 -7.98 2.89 -6.69
C LEU A 71 -8.70 4.16 -7.17
N ASP A 72 -9.57 4.06 -8.17
CA ASP A 72 -10.38 5.18 -8.66
C ASP A 72 -11.42 5.58 -7.63
N LEU A 73 -12.10 4.61 -7.00
CA LEU A 73 -13.02 4.84 -5.89
C LEU A 73 -12.33 5.49 -4.70
N ALA A 74 -11.15 4.99 -4.31
CA ALA A 74 -10.36 5.55 -3.22
C ALA A 74 -10.01 7.02 -3.47
N HIS A 75 -9.60 7.33 -4.71
CA HIS A 75 -9.27 8.69 -5.08
C HIS A 75 -10.51 9.61 -5.08
N ALA A 76 -11.64 9.15 -5.62
CA ALA A 76 -12.90 9.89 -5.60
C ALA A 76 -13.40 10.14 -4.16
N GLY A 77 -13.18 9.18 -3.26
CA GLY A 77 -13.53 9.26 -1.84
C GLY A 77 -12.48 9.94 -0.96
N ARG A 78 -11.41 10.54 -1.53
CA ARG A 78 -10.31 11.19 -0.78
C ARG A 78 -9.62 10.27 0.24
N VAL A 79 -9.42 9.01 -0.14
CA VAL A 79 -8.58 8.04 0.56
C VAL A 79 -7.34 7.82 -0.31
N GLN A 80 -6.52 8.87 -0.42
CA GLN A 80 -5.44 8.95 -1.42
C GLN A 80 -4.05 8.63 -0.86
N THR A 81 -3.90 8.48 0.45
CA THR A 81 -2.60 8.20 1.05
C THR A 81 -2.05 6.84 0.61
N GLY A 82 -0.74 6.73 0.59
CA GLY A 82 -0.04 5.47 0.42
C GLY A 82 1.36 5.54 1.00
N LYS A 83 2.05 4.41 1.05
CA LYS A 83 3.33 4.28 1.75
C LYS A 83 4.37 3.48 0.98
N TRP A 84 5.61 3.95 1.02
CA TRP A 84 6.79 3.12 0.77
C TRP A 84 7.05 2.24 2.01
N MET A 85 7.26 0.95 1.80
CA MET A 85 7.51 -0.02 2.87
C MET A 85 8.97 -0.49 2.85
N ILE A 86 9.73 -0.16 3.89
CA ILE A 86 11.11 -0.57 4.11
C ILE A 86 11.12 -1.67 5.17
N PHE A 87 11.67 -2.83 4.83
CA PHE A 87 11.87 -3.93 5.79
C PHE A 87 13.33 -3.94 6.22
N CYS A 88 13.57 -3.86 7.53
CA CYS A 88 14.91 -3.83 8.11
C CYS A 88 15.04 -4.82 9.27
N SER A 89 16.26 -5.27 9.54
CA SER A 89 16.50 -6.18 10.64
C SER A 89 16.21 -5.49 11.99
N PRO A 90 15.81 -6.24 13.04
CA PRO A 90 15.62 -5.67 14.37
C PRO A 90 16.86 -4.96 14.94
N THR A 91 18.06 -5.28 14.45
CA THR A 91 19.33 -4.65 14.87
C THR A 91 19.57 -3.29 14.21
N ALA A 92 19.07 -3.10 12.99
CA ALA A 92 19.26 -1.86 12.22
C ALA A 92 18.07 -0.89 12.34
N VAL A 93 16.92 -1.35 12.85
CA VAL A 93 15.67 -0.57 12.87
C VAL A 93 15.82 0.81 13.51
N ASN A 94 16.58 0.93 14.61
CA ASN A 94 16.74 2.22 15.30
C ASN A 94 17.56 3.21 14.45
N GLU A 95 18.65 2.77 13.84
CA GLU A 95 19.50 3.59 12.96
C GLU A 95 18.72 4.02 11.72
N VAL A 96 18.01 3.08 11.07
CA VAL A 96 17.16 3.38 9.91
C VAL A 96 16.04 4.35 10.30
N TRP A 97 15.42 4.15 11.45
CA TRP A 97 14.35 5.01 11.95
C TRP A 97 14.84 6.43 12.25
N GLU A 98 16.02 6.60 12.84
CA GLU A 98 16.60 7.93 13.10
C GLU A 98 16.76 8.72 11.80
N LEU A 99 17.30 8.09 10.75
CA LEU A 99 17.42 8.71 9.42
C LEU A 99 16.05 9.07 8.81
N VAL A 100 15.09 8.15 8.88
CA VAL A 100 13.74 8.37 8.34
C VAL A 100 13.01 9.47 9.09
N ALA A 101 13.03 9.44 10.42
CA ALA A 101 12.37 10.42 11.27
C ALA A 101 12.96 11.82 11.07
N GLY A 102 14.30 11.93 11.05
CA GLY A 102 14.99 13.20 10.79
C GLY A 102 14.66 13.78 9.41
N ALA A 103 14.77 12.97 8.36
CA ALA A 103 14.47 13.42 6.99
C ALA A 103 12.97 13.74 6.81
N THR A 104 12.07 13.05 7.50
CA THR A 104 10.63 13.39 7.50
C THR A 104 10.38 14.72 8.22
N ALA A 105 10.99 14.94 9.39
CA ALA A 105 10.86 16.19 10.13
C ALA A 105 11.42 17.40 9.36
N ASN A 106 12.44 17.19 8.53
CA ASN A 106 13.01 18.21 7.65
C ASN A 106 12.22 18.42 6.34
N ASN A 107 11.05 17.78 6.17
CA ASN A 107 10.25 17.80 4.94
C ASN A 107 10.97 17.27 3.69
N GLU A 108 11.98 16.42 3.86
CA GLU A 108 12.73 15.84 2.74
C GLU A 108 12.06 14.55 2.22
N LEU A 109 11.36 13.84 3.09
CA LEU A 109 10.57 12.66 2.75
C LEU A 109 9.10 13.05 2.48
N GLY A 110 8.16 12.19 2.86
CA GLY A 110 6.73 12.40 2.65
C GLY A 110 6.05 13.04 3.87
N ILE A 111 4.72 12.94 3.92
CA ILE A 111 3.87 13.63 4.90
C ILE A 111 3.92 13.05 6.32
N ALA A 112 4.38 11.80 6.44
CA ALA A 112 4.51 11.10 7.72
C ALA A 112 5.45 9.89 7.57
N ALA A 113 5.97 9.42 8.69
CA ALA A 113 6.63 8.12 8.77
C ALA A 113 6.19 7.39 10.04
N LYS A 114 6.17 6.06 9.98
CA LYS A 114 5.84 5.18 11.11
C LYS A 114 6.76 3.97 11.11
N VAL A 115 7.08 3.47 12.30
CA VAL A 115 7.84 2.22 12.49
C VAL A 115 6.99 1.25 13.29
N ALA A 116 6.90 0.00 12.82
CA ALA A 116 6.19 -1.03 13.57
C ALA A 116 7.02 -1.44 14.81
N PRO A 117 6.42 -1.41 16.02
CA PRO A 117 7.11 -1.82 17.23
C PRO A 117 7.37 -3.33 17.25
N ARG A 118 8.17 -3.78 18.22
CA ARG A 118 8.36 -5.21 18.48
C ARG A 118 7.01 -5.82 18.91
N PRO A 119 6.55 -6.91 18.28
CA PRO A 119 5.35 -7.61 18.75
C PRO A 119 5.57 -8.21 20.14
N GLU A 120 4.55 -8.17 20.99
CA GLU A 120 4.62 -8.66 22.38
C GLU A 120 4.80 -10.19 22.48
N PHE A 121 4.25 -10.94 21.52
CA PHE A 121 4.14 -12.41 21.58
C PHE A 121 4.88 -13.16 20.46
N ASP A 122 5.67 -12.47 19.64
CA ASP A 122 6.41 -13.10 18.52
C ASP A 122 7.91 -12.81 18.62
N GLU A 123 8.64 -13.78 19.21
CA GLU A 123 10.11 -13.74 19.34
C GLU A 123 10.84 -14.06 18.03
N LEU A 124 10.13 -14.59 17.02
CA LEU A 124 10.76 -14.86 15.73
C LEU A 124 11.19 -13.52 15.12
N ARG A 125 12.48 -13.45 14.79
CA ARG A 125 13.19 -12.29 14.23
C ARG A 125 12.65 -11.91 12.84
N LYS A 126 11.39 -11.46 12.75
CA LYS A 126 10.83 -10.88 11.55
C LYS A 126 11.43 -9.49 11.35
N ASP A 127 11.67 -9.13 10.10
CA ASP A 127 12.06 -7.77 9.76
C ASP A 127 11.03 -6.77 10.32
N ARG A 128 11.51 -5.62 10.78
CA ARG A 128 10.69 -4.48 11.17
C ARG A 128 10.33 -3.69 9.93
N ILE A 129 9.08 -3.25 9.86
CA ILE A 129 8.60 -2.40 8.77
C ILE A 129 8.66 -0.93 9.19
N ILE A 130 9.23 -0.11 8.32
CA ILE A 130 9.16 1.34 8.37
C ILE A 130 8.37 1.81 7.15
N CYS A 131 7.35 2.62 7.38
CA CYS A 131 6.45 3.17 6.38
C CYS A 131 6.72 4.66 6.21
N ILE A 132 6.89 5.11 4.97
CA ILE A 132 7.01 6.54 4.61
C ILE A 132 5.83 6.89 3.71
N TYR A 133 4.99 7.81 4.18
CA TYR A 133 3.70 8.12 3.58
C TYR A 133 3.78 9.29 2.60
N THR A 134 3.08 9.20 1.47
CA THR A 134 2.80 10.35 0.60
C THR A 134 1.32 10.70 0.63
N ALA A 135 1.00 11.93 0.24
CA ALA A 135 -0.37 12.45 0.29
C ALA A 135 -1.29 11.80 -0.76
N ASP A 136 -0.77 11.50 -1.94
CA ASP A 136 -1.53 10.95 -3.05
C ASP A 136 -0.76 9.84 -3.78
N PHE A 137 -1.26 8.61 -3.71
CA PHE A 137 -0.68 7.46 -4.41
C PHE A 137 -0.72 7.58 -5.94
N LYS A 138 -1.53 8.49 -6.51
CA LYS A 138 -1.55 8.80 -7.94
C LYS A 138 -0.54 9.89 -8.33
N ASP A 139 -0.04 10.67 -7.39
CA ASP A 139 1.03 11.64 -7.65
C ASP A 139 2.38 10.93 -7.81
N LYS A 140 2.63 10.46 -9.03
CA LYS A 140 3.88 9.77 -9.38
C LYS A 140 5.12 10.66 -9.21
N ALA A 141 4.97 11.98 -9.32
CA ALA A 141 6.10 12.89 -9.14
C ALA A 141 6.53 12.91 -7.67
N ASP A 142 5.58 13.07 -6.73
CA ASP A 142 5.88 13.03 -5.30
C ASP A 142 6.34 11.64 -4.84
N VAL A 143 5.65 10.57 -5.28
CA VAL A 143 6.04 9.18 -4.98
C VAL A 143 7.47 8.88 -5.43
N SER A 144 7.86 9.37 -6.62
CA SER A 144 9.23 9.22 -7.15
C SER A 144 10.24 10.09 -6.43
N ARG A 145 9.89 11.35 -6.09
CA ARG A 145 10.73 12.27 -5.31
C ARG A 145 11.09 11.66 -3.95
N VAL A 146 10.10 11.13 -3.24
CA VAL A 146 10.31 10.44 -1.96
C VAL A 146 11.20 9.21 -2.15
N LEU A 147 10.98 8.39 -3.19
CA LEU A 147 11.84 7.24 -3.49
C LEU A 147 13.29 7.65 -3.77
N GLN A 148 13.51 8.74 -4.51
CA GLN A 148 14.85 9.27 -4.77
C GLN A 148 15.54 9.63 -3.47
N ARG A 149 14.86 10.35 -2.55
CA ARG A 149 15.43 10.68 -1.25
C ARG A 149 15.74 9.43 -0.42
N ILE A 150 14.86 8.42 -0.42
CA ILE A 150 15.10 7.12 0.23
C ILE A 150 16.38 6.44 -0.31
N ARG A 151 16.66 6.56 -1.62
CA ARG A 151 17.90 6.02 -2.23
C ARG A 151 19.15 6.81 -1.82
N GLU A 152 19.07 8.13 -1.77
CA GLU A 152 20.17 8.99 -1.32
C GLU A 152 20.55 8.71 0.14
N LEU A 153 19.56 8.41 0.98
CA LEU A 153 19.76 7.93 2.35
C LEU A 153 20.22 6.46 2.44
N ARG A 154 20.42 5.79 1.28
CA ARG A 154 20.82 4.38 1.13
C ARG A 154 19.86 3.39 1.77
N LEU A 155 18.57 3.75 1.91
CA LEU A 155 17.56 2.93 2.56
C LEU A 155 16.81 2.00 1.59
N ALA A 156 16.72 2.37 0.31
CA ALA A 156 16.03 1.56 -0.71
C ALA A 156 16.82 0.31 -1.12
N ASP A 157 18.15 0.37 -1.05
CA ASP A 157 19.05 -0.69 -1.49
C ASP A 157 19.85 -1.32 -0.32
N TYR A 158 19.61 -0.88 0.92
CA TYR A 158 20.34 -1.32 2.11
C TYR A 158 20.44 -2.85 2.22
N TYR A 159 19.39 -3.57 1.80
CA TYR A 159 19.32 -5.04 1.82
C TYR A 159 19.32 -5.69 0.42
N GLN A 160 19.66 -4.95 -0.64
CA GLN A 160 19.63 -5.42 -2.05
C GLN A 160 18.26 -5.99 -2.49
N ARG A 161 17.18 -5.59 -1.82
CA ARG A 161 15.81 -6.01 -2.11
C ARG A 161 14.99 -4.80 -2.54
N PRO A 162 14.11 -4.94 -3.55
CA PRO A 162 13.20 -3.87 -3.91
C PRO A 162 12.26 -3.55 -2.75
N ILE A 163 11.98 -2.25 -2.56
CA ILE A 163 10.90 -1.78 -1.71
C ILE A 163 9.64 -1.56 -2.56
N TYR A 164 8.49 -1.59 -1.91
CA TYR A 164 7.19 -1.55 -2.58
C TYR A 164 6.33 -0.40 -2.04
N TYR A 165 5.50 0.14 -2.91
CA TYR A 165 4.56 1.20 -2.58
C TYR A 165 3.14 0.64 -2.51
N LYS A 166 2.48 0.80 -1.36
CA LYS A 166 1.12 0.30 -1.10
C LYS A 166 0.17 1.46 -0.79
N PRO A 167 -0.95 1.61 -1.52
CA PRO A 167 -2.03 2.53 -1.16
C PRO A 167 -2.73 2.11 0.13
N ASP A 168 -3.15 3.07 0.96
CA ASP A 168 -3.78 2.78 2.25
C ASP A 168 -5.15 2.11 2.08
N VAL A 169 -5.86 2.39 0.97
CA VAL A 169 -7.10 1.67 0.62
C VAL A 169 -6.90 0.15 0.56
N TYR A 170 -5.74 -0.32 0.12
CA TYR A 170 -5.46 -1.77 0.12
C TYR A 170 -5.29 -2.32 1.53
N THR A 171 -4.82 -1.52 2.50
CA THR A 171 -4.83 -1.95 3.89
C THR A 171 -6.23 -2.00 4.46
N TYR A 172 -7.04 -0.96 4.23
CA TYR A 172 -8.43 -0.93 4.70
C TYR A 172 -9.29 -2.07 4.13
N LEU A 173 -8.99 -2.56 2.92
CA LEU A 173 -9.66 -3.70 2.28
C LEU A 173 -9.02 -5.06 2.61
N GLY A 174 -8.00 -5.12 3.47
CA GLY A 174 -7.31 -6.37 3.79
C GLY A 174 -6.52 -6.98 2.63
N ILE A 175 -6.20 -6.21 1.59
CA ILE A 175 -5.38 -6.63 0.46
C ILE A 175 -3.91 -6.65 0.90
N ALA A 176 -3.47 -7.84 1.33
CA ALA A 176 -2.09 -8.15 1.67
C ALA A 176 -1.47 -9.16 0.67
N SER A 177 -0.18 -9.47 0.84
CA SER A 177 0.46 -10.53 0.06
C SER A 177 -0.27 -11.86 0.29
N GLY A 178 -0.63 -12.56 -0.78
CA GLY A 178 -1.38 -13.81 -0.70
C GLY A 178 -2.88 -13.65 -0.39
N ASN A 179 -3.45 -12.44 -0.56
CA ASN A 179 -4.89 -12.23 -0.43
C ASN A 179 -5.72 -13.18 -1.32
N PRO A 180 -6.94 -13.53 -0.90
CA PRO A 180 -7.77 -14.54 -1.57
C PRO A 180 -8.20 -14.16 -2.99
N TRP A 181 -8.15 -12.87 -3.35
CA TRP A 181 -8.54 -12.37 -4.67
C TRP A 181 -7.41 -12.43 -5.71
N GLY A 182 -6.19 -12.79 -5.29
CA GLY A 182 -5.02 -12.84 -6.17
C GLY A 182 -4.57 -11.47 -6.67
N LEU A 183 -4.94 -10.38 -5.98
CA LEU A 183 -4.52 -9.03 -6.32
C LEU A 183 -3.09 -8.76 -5.85
N ARG A 184 -2.39 -7.83 -6.52
CA ARG A 184 -1.11 -7.33 -6.01
C ARG A 184 -1.37 -6.37 -4.85
N ALA A 185 -0.63 -6.54 -3.76
CA ALA A 185 -0.72 -5.67 -2.58
C ALA A 185 0.09 -4.36 -2.70
N SER A 186 0.69 -4.10 -3.85
CA SER A 186 1.46 -2.89 -4.15
C SER A 186 1.19 -2.42 -5.58
N ILE A 187 1.27 -1.11 -5.79
CA ILE A 187 1.05 -0.49 -7.11
C ILE A 187 2.36 -0.04 -7.77
N TYR A 188 3.42 0.18 -6.99
CA TYR A 188 4.75 0.47 -7.52
C TYR A 188 5.84 -0.34 -6.81
N SER A 189 6.98 -0.47 -7.50
CA SER A 189 8.22 -1.01 -6.92
C SER A 189 9.40 -0.07 -7.16
N SER A 190 10.39 -0.10 -6.27
CA SER A 190 11.60 0.72 -6.43
C SER A 190 12.40 0.39 -7.70
N LYS A 191 12.16 -0.77 -8.33
CA LYS A 191 12.80 -1.13 -9.61
C LYS A 191 12.21 -0.39 -10.81
N GLU A 192 10.93 -0.03 -10.75
CA GLU A 192 10.24 0.62 -11.88
C GLU A 192 10.77 2.04 -12.14
N PHE A 193 11.13 2.74 -11.07
CA PHE A 193 11.66 4.12 -11.13
C PHE A 193 13.17 4.19 -11.39
N SER A 194 13.89 3.07 -11.53
CA SER A 194 15.33 3.08 -11.83
C SER A 194 15.65 3.37 -13.31
N LYS A 195 14.64 3.34 -14.20
CA LYS A 195 14.83 3.50 -15.65
C LYS A 195 14.97 4.95 -16.13
N GLN A 196 14.80 5.95 -15.26
CA GLN A 196 14.83 7.37 -15.64
C GLN A 196 16.17 8.08 -15.39
N LEU A 197 17.18 7.39 -14.83
CA LEU A 197 18.50 7.98 -14.52
C LEU A 197 19.60 7.61 -15.55
N LYS A 198 19.21 7.23 -16.77
CA LYS A 198 20.14 6.97 -17.89
C LYS A 198 19.80 7.80 -19.14
N ALA A 199 19.54 9.08 -18.97
CA ALA A 199 19.45 10.06 -20.06
C ALA A 199 20.51 11.13 -19.85
#